data_AF-G4Z2A6-F1
#
_entry.id   AF-G4Z2A6-F1
#
_cell.length_a   1.000
_cell.length_b   1.000
_cell.length_c   1.000
_cell.angle_alpha   90.00
_cell.angle_beta   90.00
_cell.angle_gamma   90.00
#
_symmetry.space_group_name_H-M   'P 1'
#
loop_
_entity.id
_entity.type
_entity.pdbx_description
1 polymer ?
#
loop_
_entity_poly.entity_id
_entity_poly.type
_entity_poly.pdbx_seq_one_letter_code
_entity_poly.pdbx_strand_id
1 'polypeptide(L)'
;MASLSAAAEESKLSPELLRTIRDDAEARVDVMVQLTSPSQAVQASRNHADAADLSRTQRVSCVAESLQDFAAHTQQPVKDLLARHSELFRGSTFLWISNSVAVQGAQRELLLALTRLDAVEKIDLEQVFQIRTENQ
;
A
#
# COMPACT_ATOMS: atom_id res chain seq x y z
N MET A 1 5.33 -16.66 24.59
CA MET A 1 4.50 -16.56 23.37
C MET A 1 4.76 -15.29 22.53
N ALA A 2 5.65 -14.37 22.92
CA ALA A 2 5.88 -13.11 22.19
C ALA A 2 6.66 -13.26 20.85
N SER A 3 7.46 -14.32 20.67
CA SER A 3 8.35 -14.45 19.51
C SER A 3 7.65 -14.81 18.19
N LEU A 4 6.44 -15.38 18.24
CA LEU A 4 5.69 -15.78 17.05
C LEU A 4 5.01 -14.57 16.38
N SER A 5 4.48 -13.63 17.16
CA SER A 5 3.85 -12.41 16.64
C SER A 5 4.87 -11.46 16.03
N ALA A 6 6.04 -11.28 16.65
CA ALA A 6 7.10 -10.43 16.09
C ALA A 6 7.61 -10.95 14.74
N ALA A 7 7.78 -12.27 14.58
CA ALA A 7 8.20 -12.88 13.32
C ALA A 7 7.14 -12.75 12.21
N ALA A 8 5.86 -12.83 12.57
CA ALA A 8 4.75 -12.61 11.64
C ALA A 8 4.65 -11.13 11.20
N GLU A 9 4.86 -10.20 12.12
CA GLU A 9 4.90 -8.76 11.82
C GLU A 9 6.08 -8.38 10.92
N GLU A 10 7.27 -8.94 11.16
CA GLU A 10 8.44 -8.72 10.30
C GLU A 10 8.29 -9.35 8.91
N SER A 11 7.44 -10.38 8.74
CA SER A 11 7.29 -11.07 7.45
C SER A 11 6.69 -10.21 6.33
N LYS A 12 6.01 -9.12 6.69
CA LYS A 12 5.46 -8.15 5.72
C LYS A 12 6.51 -7.20 5.17
N LEU A 13 7.66 -7.06 5.83
CA LEU A 13 8.76 -6.20 5.39
C LEU A 13 9.65 -6.98 4.43
N SER A 14 10.10 -6.33 3.34
CA SER A 14 11.08 -6.94 2.45
C SER A 14 12.40 -7.25 3.20
N PRO A 15 13.15 -8.29 2.80
CA PRO A 15 14.44 -8.60 3.43
C PRO A 15 15.46 -7.46 3.36
N GLU A 16 15.47 -6.70 2.25
CA GLU A 16 16.33 -5.52 2.13
C GLU A 16 15.92 -4.43 3.14
N LEU A 17 14.62 -4.14 3.22
CA LEU A 17 14.08 -3.15 4.16
C LEU A 17 14.38 -3.53 5.62
N LEU A 18 14.14 -4.80 5.98
CA LEU A 18 14.46 -5.34 7.31
C LEU A 18 15.93 -5.15 7.66
N ARG A 19 16.84 -5.38 6.71
CA ARG A 19 18.27 -5.18 6.93
C ARG A 19 18.57 -3.71 7.18
N THR A 20 18.07 -2.81 6.32
CA THR A 20 18.30 -1.36 6.45
C THR A 20 17.88 -0.82 7.81
N ILE A 21 16.68 -1.15 8.28
CA ILE A 21 16.15 -0.62 9.56
C ILE A 21 16.76 -1.31 10.81
N ARG A 22 17.44 -2.45 10.62
CA ARG A 22 18.19 -3.13 11.68
C ARG A 22 19.60 -2.56 11.83
N ASP A 23 20.23 -2.24 10.70
CA ASP A 23 21.58 -1.71 10.66
C ASP A 23 21.63 -0.24 11.10
N ASP A 24 20.57 0.53 10.82
CA ASP A 24 20.41 1.93 11.25
C ASP A 24 18.98 2.19 11.75
N ALA A 25 18.85 2.41 13.06
CA ALA A 25 17.57 2.68 13.70
C ALA A 25 16.99 4.06 13.35
N GLU A 26 17.86 5.02 12.97
CA GLU A 26 17.47 6.40 12.63
C GLU A 26 17.25 6.58 11.12
N ALA A 27 17.43 5.52 10.33
CA ALA A 27 17.25 5.55 8.89
C ALA A 27 15.82 6.00 8.52
N ARG A 28 15.76 6.88 7.52
CA ARG A 28 14.52 7.27 6.86
C ARG A 28 14.53 6.70 5.46
N VAL A 29 13.51 5.90 5.16
CA VAL A 29 13.43 5.14 3.91
C VAL A 29 12.12 5.42 3.19
N ASP A 30 12.19 5.48 1.86
CA ASP A 30 11.01 5.57 1.02
C ASP A 30 10.48 4.15 0.80
N VAL A 31 9.19 3.94 1.02
CA VAL A 31 8.56 2.61 0.96
C VAL A 31 7.26 2.62 0.17
N MET A 32 6.97 1.48 -0.42
CA MET A 32 5.67 1.16 -1.01
C MET A 32 4.96 0.15 -0.12
N VAL A 33 3.81 0.54 0.43
CA VAL A 33 2.92 -0.32 1.22
C VAL A 33 1.86 -0.89 0.29
N GLN A 34 1.90 -2.19 0.04
CA GLN A 34 0.89 -2.92 -0.72
C GLN A 34 -0.22 -3.40 0.20
N LEU A 35 -1.47 -3.07 -0.14
CA LEU A 35 -2.65 -3.47 0.61
C LEU A 35 -3.38 -4.60 -0.08
N THR A 36 -4.37 -5.14 0.63
CA THR A 36 -5.19 -6.26 0.17
C THR A 36 -5.61 -6.12 -1.28
N SER A 37 -5.37 -7.16 -2.08
CA SER A 37 -5.65 -7.14 -3.51
C SER A 37 -7.09 -6.71 -3.84
N PRO A 38 -7.30 -5.83 -4.84
CA PRO A 38 -8.64 -5.41 -5.28
C PRO A 38 -9.40 -6.49 -6.06
N SER A 39 -8.87 -7.72 -6.16
CA SER A 39 -9.49 -8.83 -6.88
C SER A 39 -10.91 -9.15 -6.39
N GLN A 40 -11.20 -9.00 -5.09
CA GLN A 40 -12.57 -9.13 -4.56
C GLN A 40 -13.50 -8.01 -5.04
N ALA A 41 -13.01 -6.77 -5.14
CA ALA A 41 -13.78 -5.64 -5.65
C ALA A 41 -14.09 -5.80 -7.14
N VAL A 42 -13.13 -6.32 -7.93
CA VAL A 42 -13.36 -6.64 -9.33
C VAL A 42 -14.45 -7.71 -9.47
N GLN A 43 -14.45 -8.74 -8.63
CA GLN A 43 -15.46 -9.79 -8.68
C GLN A 43 -16.87 -9.25 -8.34
N ALA A 44 -16.99 -8.42 -7.30
CA ALA A 44 -18.23 -7.77 -6.91
C ALA A 44 -18.77 -6.82 -8.00
N SER A 45 -17.87 -6.07 -8.66
CA SER A 45 -18.23 -5.15 -9.74
C SER A 45 -18.73 -5.87 -11.00
N ARG A 46 -18.17 -7.03 -11.35
CA ARG A 46 -18.63 -7.85 -12.48
C ARG A 46 -20.07 -8.32 -12.29
N ASN A 47 -20.41 -8.79 -11.10
CA ASN A 47 -21.78 -9.21 -10.78
C ASN A 47 -22.82 -8.08 -10.98
N HIS A 48 -22.42 -6.82 -10.76
CA HIS A 48 -23.26 -5.65 -11.02
C HIS A 48 -23.23 -5.18 -12.48
N ALA A 49 -22.08 -5.30 -13.15
CA ALA A 49 -21.86 -4.84 -14.52
C ALA A 49 -22.37 -5.80 -15.61
N ASP A 50 -22.66 -7.06 -15.25
CA ASP A 50 -23.23 -8.10 -16.13
C ASP A 50 -24.75 -7.94 -16.35
N ALA A 51 -25.37 -6.88 -15.82
CA ALA A 51 -26.72 -6.48 -16.21
C ALA A 51 -26.76 -6.21 -17.73
N ALA A 52 -27.61 -6.96 -18.44
CA ALA A 52 -27.64 -7.05 -19.91
C ALA A 52 -27.80 -5.70 -20.65
N ASP A 53 -28.20 -4.64 -19.94
CA ASP A 53 -28.52 -3.32 -20.48
C ASP A 53 -27.37 -2.30 -20.43
N LEU A 54 -26.20 -2.63 -19.88
CA LEU A 54 -25.10 -1.67 -19.76
C LEU A 54 -24.25 -1.56 -21.03
N SER A 55 -23.99 -0.33 -21.45
CA SER A 55 -22.99 -0.03 -22.48
C SER A 55 -21.57 -0.32 -22.00
N ARG A 56 -20.62 -0.47 -22.94
CA ARG A 56 -19.20 -0.70 -22.61
C ARG A 56 -18.64 0.39 -21.69
N THR A 57 -18.98 1.65 -21.93
CA THR A 57 -18.51 2.78 -21.10
C THR A 57 -19.06 2.68 -19.67
N GLN A 58 -20.34 2.37 -19.51
CA GLN A 58 -20.96 2.22 -18.19
C GLN A 58 -20.35 1.05 -17.41
N ARG A 59 -20.03 -0.07 -18.07
CA ARG A 59 -19.33 -1.19 -17.44
C ARG A 59 -17.94 -0.79 -16.94
N VAL A 60 -17.16 -0.05 -17.73
CA VAL A 60 -15.83 0.41 -17.33
C VAL A 60 -15.91 1.40 -16.17
N SER A 61 -16.86 2.35 -16.21
CA SER A 61 -17.10 3.28 -15.10
C SER A 61 -17.48 2.56 -13.81
N CYS A 62 -18.39 1.59 -13.87
CA CYS A 62 -18.81 0.80 -12.70
C CYS A 62 -17.63 0.03 -12.07
N VAL A 63 -16.77 -0.57 -12.90
CA VAL A 63 -15.56 -1.24 -12.40
C VAL A 63 -14.60 -0.24 -11.76
N ALA A 64 -14.37 0.91 -12.39
CA ALA A 64 -13.49 1.94 -11.85
C ALA A 64 -13.98 2.50 -10.51
N GLU A 65 -15.28 2.79 -10.39
CA GLU A 65 -15.93 3.22 -9.15
C GLU A 65 -15.78 2.17 -8.04
N SER A 66 -16.07 0.90 -8.35
CA SER A 66 -15.93 -0.21 -7.39
C SER A 66 -14.49 -0.36 -6.89
N LEU A 67 -13.51 -0.18 -7.78
CA LEU A 67 -12.09 -0.22 -7.42
C LEU A 67 -11.69 0.97 -6.55
N GLN A 68 -12.19 2.17 -6.85
CA GLN A 68 -11.93 3.37 -6.05
C GLN A 68 -12.54 3.25 -4.65
N ASP A 69 -13.79 2.80 -4.54
CA ASP A 69 -14.48 2.64 -3.26
C ASP A 69 -13.82 1.58 -2.38
N PHE A 70 -13.40 0.47 -2.99
CA PHE A 70 -12.63 -0.56 -2.30
C PHE A 70 -11.31 -0.01 -1.78
N ALA A 71 -10.54 0.65 -2.65
CA ALA A 71 -9.26 1.24 -2.25
C ALA A 71 -9.45 2.27 -1.13
N ALA A 72 -10.47 3.12 -1.21
CA ALA A 72 -10.79 4.09 -0.17
C ALA A 72 -11.05 3.42 1.19
N HIS A 73 -11.83 2.34 1.22
CA HIS A 73 -12.08 1.56 2.44
C HIS A 73 -10.82 0.89 2.97
N THR A 74 -10.08 0.16 2.12
CA THR A 74 -8.91 -0.60 2.57
C THR A 74 -7.73 0.29 2.96
N GLN A 75 -7.64 1.50 2.38
CA GLN A 75 -6.60 2.47 2.71
C GLN A 75 -6.92 3.29 3.97
N GLN A 76 -8.16 3.26 4.46
CA GLN A 76 -8.57 4.09 5.60
C GLN A 76 -7.75 3.81 6.87
N PRO A 77 -7.48 2.55 7.27
CA PRO A 77 -6.63 2.28 8.44
C PRO A 77 -5.21 2.83 8.31
N VAL A 78 -4.66 2.84 7.09
CA VAL A 78 -3.34 3.42 6.81
C VAL A 78 -3.40 4.94 6.92
N LYS A 79 -4.44 5.59 6.37
CA LYS A 79 -4.67 7.04 6.53
C LYS A 79 -4.71 7.44 8.00
N ASP A 80 -5.50 6.73 8.79
CA ASP A 80 -5.66 7.02 10.22
C ASP A 80 -4.36 6.78 11.00
N LEU A 81 -3.56 5.79 10.60
CA LEU A 81 -2.26 5.52 11.20
C LEU A 81 -1.24 6.62 10.85
N LEU A 82 -1.15 7.03 9.59
CA LEU A 82 -0.27 8.11 9.15
C LEU A 82 -0.64 9.45 9.79
N ALA A 83 -1.93 9.76 9.91
CA ALA A 83 -2.40 10.98 10.58
C ALA A 83 -1.96 11.06 12.05
N ARG A 84 -1.87 9.91 12.74
CA ARG A 84 -1.43 9.82 14.14
C ARG A 84 0.09 9.89 14.33
N HIS A 85 0.86 9.68 13.27
CA HIS A 85 2.33 9.58 13.30
C HIS A 85 2.97 10.51 12.26
N SER A 86 2.42 11.72 12.10
CA SER A 86 2.81 12.70 11.08
C SER A 86 4.30 13.09 11.11
N GLU A 87 4.97 12.89 12.24
CA GLU A 87 6.38 13.17 12.49
C GLU A 87 7.34 12.05 12.01
N LEU A 88 6.82 10.84 11.82
CA LEU A 88 7.61 9.65 11.49
C LEU A 88 7.83 9.45 9.97
N PHE A 89 7.33 10.36 9.14
CA PHE A 89 7.51 10.35 7.68
C PHE A 89 7.52 11.77 7.11
N ARG A 90 7.82 11.92 5.81
CA ARG A 90 7.90 13.23 5.13
C ARG A 90 6.70 13.52 4.24
N GLY A 91 6.14 12.49 3.62
CA GLY A 91 4.98 12.60 2.74
C GLY A 91 4.40 11.24 2.39
N SER A 92 3.16 11.22 1.91
CA SER A 92 2.50 9.98 1.51
C SER A 92 1.58 10.20 0.32
N THR A 93 1.53 9.23 -0.60
CA THR A 93 0.67 9.24 -1.78
C THR A 93 -0.15 7.96 -1.83
N PHE A 94 -1.47 8.10 -1.96
CA PHE A 94 -2.40 6.98 -2.04
C PHE A 94 -2.71 6.65 -3.50
N LEU A 95 -2.44 5.40 -3.89
CA LEU A 95 -2.57 4.90 -5.25
C LEU A 95 -3.75 3.91 -5.30
N TRP A 96 -4.91 4.39 -5.75
CA TRP A 96 -6.13 3.58 -5.73
C TRP A 96 -6.09 2.39 -6.72
N ILE A 97 -5.45 2.56 -7.88
CA ILE A 97 -5.43 1.53 -8.93
C ILE A 97 -4.72 0.26 -8.46
N SER A 98 -3.55 0.41 -7.84
CA SER A 98 -2.76 -0.72 -7.32
C SER A 98 -3.10 -1.06 -5.86
N ASN A 99 -4.06 -0.35 -5.28
CA ASN A 99 -4.35 -0.36 -3.84
C ASN A 99 -3.08 -0.29 -2.98
N SER A 100 -2.25 0.73 -3.20
CA SER A 100 -0.97 0.89 -2.52
C SER A 100 -0.79 2.30 -1.96
N VAL A 101 0.13 2.44 -1.01
CA VAL A 101 0.48 3.73 -0.41
C VAL A 101 1.99 3.90 -0.47
N ALA A 102 2.46 4.92 -1.19
CA ALA A 102 3.84 5.34 -1.15
C ALA A 102 4.05 6.22 0.08
N VAL A 103 5.06 5.94 0.90
CA VAL A 103 5.41 6.71 2.10
C VAL A 103 6.88 7.11 2.01
N GLN A 104 7.13 8.41 2.00
CA GLN A 104 8.48 8.98 1.88
C GLN A 104 9.11 9.20 3.25
N GLY A 105 10.39 8.82 3.38
CA GLY A 105 11.20 9.06 4.57
C GLY A 105 10.61 8.49 5.86
N ALA A 106 9.98 7.31 5.77
CA ALA A 106 9.40 6.58 6.88
C ALA A 106 10.50 6.10 7.85
N GLN A 107 10.27 6.29 9.14
CA GLN A 107 11.11 5.76 10.22
C GLN A 107 10.68 4.35 10.62
N ARG A 108 11.58 3.65 11.31
CA ARG A 108 11.38 2.27 11.77
C ARG A 108 10.08 2.10 12.58
N GLU A 109 9.77 3.00 13.51
CA GLU A 109 8.57 2.89 14.32
C GLU A 109 7.30 2.89 13.48
N LEU A 110 7.26 3.72 12.43
CA LEU A 110 6.12 3.76 11.51
C LEU A 110 5.98 2.47 10.71
N LEU A 111 7.10 1.92 10.22
CA LEU A 111 7.11 0.67 9.46
C LEU A 111 6.57 -0.49 10.30
N LEU A 112 7.00 -0.60 11.56
CA LEU A 112 6.49 -1.61 12.49
C LEU A 112 5.02 -1.40 12.85
N ALA A 113 4.55 -0.16 12.89
CA ALA A 113 3.13 0.11 13.10
C ALA A 113 2.29 -0.28 11.88
N LEU A 114 2.79 -0.07 10.67
CA LEU A 114 2.13 -0.46 9.41
C LEU A 114 2.01 -1.98 9.28
N THR A 115 3.01 -2.77 9.70
CA THR A 115 2.93 -4.25 9.61
C THR A 115 1.81 -4.84 10.47
N ARG A 116 1.36 -4.12 11.51
CA ARG A 116 0.25 -4.54 12.38
C ARG A 116 -1.12 -4.34 11.77
N LEU A 117 -1.23 -3.62 10.65
CA LEU A 117 -2.49 -3.46 9.96
C LEU A 117 -2.81 -4.73 9.15
N ASP A 118 -3.98 -5.31 9.38
CA ASP A 118 -4.44 -6.51 8.64
C ASP A 118 -4.54 -6.26 7.13
N ALA A 119 -4.89 -5.04 6.74
CA ALA A 119 -4.99 -4.64 5.34
C ALA A 119 -3.63 -4.58 4.61
N VAL A 120 -2.50 -4.54 5.34
CA VAL A 120 -1.15 -4.49 4.75
C VAL A 120 -0.68 -5.90 4.43
N GLU A 121 -0.44 -6.16 3.15
CA GLU A 121 0.11 -7.43 2.66
C GLU A 121 1.65 -7.40 2.64
N LYS A 122 2.22 -6.28 2.18
CA LYS A 122 3.67 -6.16 1.98
C LYS A 122 4.14 -4.71 2.08
N ILE A 123 5.38 -4.52 2.52
CA ILE A 123 6.07 -3.24 2.56
C ILE A 123 7.47 -3.44 1.96
N ASP A 124 7.71 -2.77 0.84
CA ASP A 124 8.99 -2.80 0.12
C ASP A 124 9.63 -1.42 0.09
N LEU A 125 10.95 -1.36 -0.12
CA LEU A 125 11.62 -0.12 -0.51
C LEU A 125 11.04 0.41 -1.83
N GLU A 126 10.80 1.71 -1.90
CA GLU A 126 10.36 2.35 -3.14
C GLU A 126 11.51 2.31 -4.16
N GLN A 127 11.27 1.66 -5.31
CA GLN A 127 12.26 1.57 -6.39
C GLN A 127 12.14 2.81 -7.29
N VAL A 128 13.01 3.79 -7.08
CA VAL A 128 13.14 4.93 -8.00
C VAL A 128 14.05 4.54 -9.16
N PHE A 129 13.46 4.17 -10.29
CA PHE A 129 14.21 3.95 -11.53
C PHE A 129 14.59 5.30 -12.15
N GLN A 130 15.89 5.60 -12.19
CA GLN A 130 16.37 6.75 -12.97
C GLN A 130 16.27 6.42 -14.46
N ILE A 131 15.31 7.04 -15.15
CA ILE A 131 15.25 7.01 -16.61
C ILE A 131 16.37 7.92 -17.10
N ARG A 132 17.48 7.33 -17.55
CA ARG A 132 18.53 8.08 -18.25
C ARG A 132 17.93 8.60 -19.55
N THR A 133 17.71 9.91 -19.62
CA THR A 133 17.43 10.58 -20.89
C THR A 133 18.75 10.70 -21.64
N GLU A 134 19.08 9.69 -22.44
CA GLU A 134 20.15 9.82 -23.43
C GLU A 134 19.66 10.83 -24.48
N ASN A 135 20.16 12.07 -24.39
CA ASN A 135 20.02 13.04 -25.46
C ASN A 135 20.82 12.50 -26.65
N GLN A 136 20.11 12.08 -27.70
CA GLN A 136 20.65 11.90 -29.05
C GLN A 136 20.85 13.25 -29.73
#